data_AF-A0A4Y9YCF8-F1
#
_entry.id   AF-A0A4Y9YCF8-F1
#
_cell.length_a   1.000
_cell.length_b   1.000
_cell.length_c   1.000
_cell.angle_alpha   90.00
_cell.angle_beta   90.00
_cell.angle_gamma   90.00
#
_symmetry.space_group_name_H-M   'P 1'
#
loop_
_entity.id
_entity.type
_entity.pdbx_description
1 polymer ?
#
loop_
_entity_poly.entity_id
_entity_poly.type
_entity_poly.pdbx_seq_one_letter_code
_entity_poly.pdbx_strand_id
1 'polypeptide(L)' 'MASRRQAFMETYRQEMALTNAQELMNKCNEKCFAKCVTKPGGSLSGSEQRYMEAFNIVSKTYIARVQKERISPELA' A
#
# COMPACT_ATOMS: atom_id res chain seq x y z
N MET A 1 -6.01 -29.11 -20.20
CA MET A 1 -5.27 -27.86 -20.52
C MET A 1 -5.98 -26.57 -20.11
N ALA A 2 -7.26 -26.58 -19.68
CA ALA A 2 -7.93 -25.40 -19.12
C ALA A 2 -7.37 -24.97 -17.74
N SER A 3 -6.94 -25.93 -16.92
CA SER A 3 -6.46 -25.69 -15.55
C SER A 3 -5.18 -24.84 -15.45
N ARG A 4 -4.22 -25.00 -16.39
CA ARG A 4 -2.95 -24.24 -16.36
C ARG A 4 -3.16 -22.76 -16.67
N ARG A 5 -4.07 -22.43 -17.60
CA ARG A 5 -4.44 -21.03 -17.89
C ARG A 5 -5.19 -20.41 -16.71
N GLN A 6 -6.10 -21.15 -16.09
CA GLN A 6 -6.83 -20.68 -14.90
C GLN A 6 -5.89 -20.40 -13.73
N ALA A 7 -5.02 -21.35 -13.38
CA ALA A 7 -4.03 -21.17 -12.32
C ALA A 7 -3.08 -19.99 -12.60
N PHE A 8 -2.65 -19.81 -13.86
CA PHE A 8 -1.84 -18.64 -14.25
C PHE A 8 -2.59 -17.31 -14.09
N MET A 9 -3.86 -17.26 -14.51
CA MET A 9 -4.67 -16.04 -14.37
C MET A 9 -4.96 -15.71 -12.90
N GLU A 10 -5.13 -16.73 -12.06
CA GLU A 10 -5.27 -16.60 -10.60
C GLU A 10 -4.03 -15.94 -9.99
N THR A 11 -2.84 -16.50 -10.25
CA THR A 11 -1.57 -15.96 -9.73
C THR A 11 -1.31 -14.55 -10.28
N TYR A 12 -1.59 -14.33 -11.56
CA TYR A 12 -1.40 -13.02 -12.19
C TYR A 12 -2.29 -11.94 -11.56
N ARG A 13 -3.56 -12.24 -11.25
CA ARG A 13 -4.46 -11.31 -10.56
C ARG A 13 -3.95 -10.94 -9.18
N GLN A 14 -3.41 -11.90 -8.43
CA GLN A 14 -2.84 -11.65 -7.11
C GLN A 14 -1.60 -10.74 -7.19
N GLU A 15 -0.73 -10.96 -8.17
CA GLU A 15 0.44 -10.10 -8.41
C GLU A 15 0.05 -8.68 -8.82
N MET A 16 -0.97 -8.53 -9.66
CA MET A 16 -1.51 -7.21 -10.02
C MET A 16 -2.07 -6.47 -8.81
N ALA A 17 -2.84 -7.15 -7.94
CA ALA A 17 -3.39 -6.53 -6.74
C ALA A 17 -2.30 -5.99 -5.82
N LEU A 18 -1.19 -6.73 -5.64
CA LEU A 18 -0.02 -6.27 -4.90
C LEU A 18 0.62 -5.01 -5.51
N THR A 19 0.82 -5.05 -6.83
CA THR A 19 1.48 -3.96 -7.56
C THR A 19 0.64 -2.68 -7.47
N ASN A 20 -0.67 -2.79 -7.68
CA ASN A 20 -1.60 -1.67 -7.58
C ASN A 20 -1.65 -1.10 -6.16
N ALA A 21 -1.63 -1.96 -5.14
CA ALA A 21 -1.59 -1.56 -3.74
C ALA A 21 -0.31 -0.78 -3.40
N GLN A 22 0.85 -1.28 -3.84
CA GLN A 22 2.13 -0.60 -3.65
C GLN A 22 2.13 0.76 -4.36
N GLU A 23 1.65 0.82 -5.61
CA GLU A 23 1.56 2.06 -6.37
C GLU A 23 0.66 3.11 -5.69
N LEU A 24 -0.49 2.69 -5.17
CA LEU A 24 -1.40 3.56 -4.43
C LEU A 24 -0.71 4.18 -3.20
N MET A 25 -0.03 3.35 -2.41
CA MET A 25 0.68 3.80 -1.21
C MET A 25 1.82 4.76 -1.56
N ASN A 26 2.58 4.48 -2.61
CA ASN A 26 3.66 5.35 -3.07
C ASN A 26 3.12 6.71 -3.53
N LYS A 27 2.09 6.72 -4.38
CA LYS A 27 1.45 7.97 -4.83
C LYS A 27 0.83 8.76 -3.68
N CYS A 28 0.22 8.08 -2.71
CA CYS A 28 -0.33 8.71 -1.52
C CYS A 28 0.80 9.36 -0.70
N ASN A 29 1.89 8.63 -0.45
CA ASN A 29 3.05 9.15 0.26
C ASN A 29 3.62 10.40 -0.44
N GLU A 30 3.90 10.33 -1.74
CA GLU A 30 4.46 11.46 -2.49
C GLU A 30 3.59 12.72 -2.39
N LYS A 31 2.28 12.57 -2.66
CA LYS A 31 1.34 13.70 -2.67
C LYS A 31 1.10 14.27 -1.27
N CYS A 32 0.97 13.40 -0.26
CA CYS A 32 0.67 13.84 1.09
C CYS A 32 1.92 14.36 1.79
N PHE A 33 3.10 13.77 1.57
CA PHE A 33 4.37 14.27 2.09
C PHE A 33 4.63 15.68 1.56
N ALA A 34 4.51 15.91 0.25
CA ALA A 34 4.70 17.23 -0.35
C ALA A 34 3.76 18.31 0.21
N LYS A 35 2.56 17.92 0.67
CA LYS A 35 1.58 18.83 1.27
C LYS A 35 1.75 19.02 2.77
N CYS A 36 2.11 17.97 3.49
CA CYS A 36 2.13 17.93 4.95
C CYS A 36 3.51 18.23 5.53
N VAL A 37 4.58 18.01 4.76
CA VAL A 37 5.98 18.32 5.11
C VAL A 37 6.47 19.44 4.24
N THR A 38 6.20 20.67 4.69
CA THR A 38 6.44 21.89 3.90
C THR A 38 7.84 22.47 4.09
N LYS A 39 8.55 22.08 5.16
CA LYS A 39 9.91 22.53 5.46
C LYS A 39 10.77 21.34 5.89
N PRO A 40 11.11 20.42 4.96
CA PRO A 40 12.00 19.31 5.28
C PRO A 40 13.35 19.84 5.78
N GLY A 41 13.72 19.48 7.00
CA GLY A 41 14.94 19.93 7.67
C GLY A 41 15.39 18.92 8.73
N GLY A 42 16.35 19.31 9.58
CA GLY A 42 16.89 18.42 10.62
C GLY A 42 15.88 18.05 11.73
N SER A 43 14.73 18.71 11.77
CA SER A 43 13.64 18.40 12.70
C SER A 43 12.29 18.55 12.02
N LEU A 44 11.32 17.76 12.47
CA LEU A 44 9.93 17.84 12.04
C LEU A 44 9.14 18.68 13.04
N SER A 45 8.32 19.61 12.54
CA SER A 45 7.31 20.29 13.34
C SER A 45 6.25 19.31 13.85
N GLY A 46 5.47 19.70 14.87
CA GLY A 46 4.45 18.81 15.43
C GLY A 46 3.40 18.32 14.42
N SER A 47 3.04 19.14 13.42
CA SER A 47 2.16 18.71 12.32
C SER A 47 2.81 17.69 11.40
N GLU A 48 4.11 17.82 11.14
CA GLU A 48 4.88 16.92 10.29
C GLU A 48 5.10 15.56 10.98
N GLN A 49 5.34 15.57 12.29
CA GLN A 49 5.43 14.35 13.10
C GLN A 49 4.10 13.57 13.07
N ARG A 50 2.97 14.26 13.25
CA ARG A 50 1.63 13.63 13.15
C ARG A 50 1.37 13.02 11.78
N TYR A 51 1.81 13.69 10.70
CA TYR A 51 1.73 13.11 9.36
C TYR A 51 2.52 11.79 9.26
N MET A 52 3.76 11.78 9.74
CA MET A 52 4.61 10.58 9.71
C MET A 52 3.99 9.43 10.53
N GLU A 53 3.43 9.75 11.70
CA GLU A 53 2.74 8.76 12.54
C GLU A 53 1.51 8.17 11.84
N ALA A 54 0.66 9.02 11.27
CA ALA A 54 -0.50 8.59 10.49
C ALA A 54 -0.09 7.72 9.29
N PHE A 55 0.94 8.14 8.54
CA PHE A 55 1.46 7.40 7.40
C PHE A 55 1.94 6.00 7.81
N ASN A 56 2.66 5.89 8.93
CA ASN A 56 3.12 4.60 9.47
C ASN A 56 1.96 3.66 9.80
N ILE A 57 0.89 4.17 10.43
CA ILE A 57 -0.30 3.39 10.78
C ILE A 57 -1.00 2.90 9.50
N VAL A 58 -1.25 3.81 8.55
CA VAL A 58 -1.94 3.50 7.29
C VAL A 58 -1.14 2.47 6.49
N SER A 59 0.17 2.68 6.33
CA SER A 59 1.04 1.79 5.55
C SER A 59 1.08 0.37 6.12
N LYS A 60 1.29 0.24 7.44
CA LYS A 60 1.27 -1.08 8.11
C LYS A 60 -0.08 -1.78 7.98
N THR A 61 -1.17 -1.04 8.20
CA THR A 61 -2.54 -1.59 8.13
C THR A 61 -2.87 -2.07 6.72
N TYR A 62 -2.51 -1.28 5.72
CA TYR A 62 -2.79 -1.60 4.33
C TYR A 62 -1.98 -2.81 3.84
N ILE A 63 -0.69 -2.86 4.16
CA ILE A 63 0.15 -4.03 3.85
C ILE A 63 -0.42 -5.29 4.50
N ALA A 64 -0.80 -5.23 5.78
CA ALA A 64 -1.40 -6.37 6.48
C ALA A 64 -2.71 -6.82 5.83
N ARG A 65 -3.55 -5.89 5.37
CA ARG A 65 -4.80 -6.19 4.66
C ARG A 65 -4.54 -6.90 3.33
N VAL A 66 -3.63 -6.37 2.53
CA VAL A 66 -3.25 -6.93 1.23
C VAL A 66 -2.65 -8.33 1.39
N GLN A 67 -1.81 -8.55 2.40
CA GLN A 67 -1.27 -9.88 2.72
C GLN A 67 -2.39 -10.86 3.12
N LYS A 68 -3.39 -10.43 3.88
CA LYS A 68 -4.53 -11.27 4.27
C LYS A 68 -5.39 -11.65 3.07
N GLU A 69 -5.69 -10.71 2.17
CA GLU A 69 -6.48 -10.97 0.96
C GLU A 69 -5.78 -11.94 0.00
N ARG A 70 -4.43 -11.99 0.01
CA ARG A 70 -3.68 -13.05 -0.71
C ARG A 70 -3.88 -14.45 -0.13
N ILE A 71 -4.04 -14.57 1.19
CA ILE A 71 -4.19 -15.86 1.88
C ILE A 71 -5.65 -16.33 1.85
N SER A 72 -6.61 -15.41 1.71
CA SER A 72 -8.05 -15.68 1.72
C SER A 72 -8.75 -15.20 0.45
N PRO A 73 -8.52 -15.82 -0.73
CA PRO A 73 -9.15 -15.42 -1.99
C PRO A 73 -10.66 -15.74 -2.08
N GLU A 74 -11.24 -16.49 -1.14
CA GLU A 74 -12.62 -17.00 -1.22
C GLU A 74 -13.71 -16.00 -0.75
N LEU A 75 -13.35 -14.78 -0.34
CA LEU A 75 -14.30 -13.82 0.25
C LEU A 75 -14.27 -12.40 -0.36
N ALA A 76 -13.82 -12.27 -1.62
CA ALA A 76 -13.80 -10.99 -2.34
C ALA A 76 -14.53 -11.11 -3.69
#